data_AF-B5HTM8-F1
#
_entry.id   AF-B5HTM8-F1
#
_cell.length_a   1.000
_cell.length_b   1.000
_cell.length_c   1.000
_cell.angle_alpha   90.00
_cell.angle_beta   90.00
_cell.angle_gamma   90.00
#
_symmetry.space_group_name_H-M   'P 1'
#
loop_
_entity.id
_entity.type
_entity.pdbx_description
1 polymer ?
#
loop_
_entity_poly.entity_id
_entity_poly.type
_entity_poly.pdbx_seq_one_letter_code
_entity_poly.pdbx_strand_id
1 'polypeptide(L)'
;MSYVAVTLAGADTPGEHLRLGAFTAMAAVFFIWLGRRQLSTGRHALAHNETMRSADRLIPPPPPSHGYRTGGRVYIVVGCVFLLPAVFNLVSAILGIVG
;
A
#
# COMPACT_ATOMS: atom_id res chain seq x y z
N MET A 1 5.20 17.43 -32.94
CA MET A 1 4.79 17.60 -31.53
C MET A 1 5.76 16.78 -30.68
N SER A 2 6.64 17.45 -29.93
CA SER A 2 7.54 16.76 -29.01
C SER A 2 6.72 16.35 -27.78
N TYR A 3 6.43 15.06 -27.63
CA TYR A 3 5.81 14.53 -26.43
C TYR A 3 6.88 14.57 -25.34
N VAL A 4 6.93 15.69 -24.62
CA VAL A 4 7.62 15.73 -23.33
C VAL A 4 6.81 14.81 -22.43
N ALA A 5 7.20 13.54 -22.39
CA ALA A 5 6.75 12.62 -21.36
C ALA A 5 7.25 13.23 -20.04
N VAL A 6 6.37 13.97 -19.37
CA VAL A 6 6.61 14.37 -17.98
C VAL A 6 6.56 13.09 -17.18
N THR A 7 7.71 12.43 -17.10
CA THR A 7 7.91 11.23 -16.28
C THR A 7 7.74 11.68 -14.85
N LEU A 8 6.70 11.18 -14.18
CA LEU A 8 6.41 11.49 -12.77
C LEU A 8 7.58 11.17 -11.81
N ALA A 9 8.65 10.52 -12.30
CA ALA A 9 9.84 10.13 -11.54
C ALA A 9 11.16 10.04 -12.36
N GLY A 10 11.27 10.62 -13.56
CA GLY A 10 12.53 10.64 -14.32
C GLY A 10 13.00 9.29 -14.89
N ALA A 11 12.08 8.38 -15.24
CA ALA A 11 12.43 7.10 -15.86
C ALA A 11 12.47 7.24 -17.38
N ASP A 12 13.62 6.97 -17.98
CA ASP A 12 13.85 7.15 -19.41
C ASP A 12 13.84 5.81 -20.18
N THR A 13 13.79 4.67 -19.48
CA THR A 13 13.82 3.33 -20.09
C THR A 13 12.65 2.43 -19.66
N PRO A 14 12.20 1.48 -20.51
CA PRO A 14 11.10 0.57 -20.19
C PRO A 14 11.33 -0.26 -18.91
N GLY A 15 12.59 -0.64 -18.65
CA GLY A 15 12.98 -1.38 -17.45
C GLY A 15 12.83 -0.57 -16.16
N GLU A 16 13.08 0.73 -16.20
CA GLU A 16 12.86 1.63 -15.06
C GLU A 16 11.37 1.83 -14.77
N HIS A 17 10.55 1.96 -15.82
CA HIS A 17 9.09 1.96 -15.66
C HIS A 17 8.59 0.66 -15.04
N LEU A 18 9.09 -0.52 -15.44
CA LEU A 18 8.70 -1.79 -14.81
C LEU A 18 9.12 -1.85 -13.33
N ARG A 19 10.32 -1.39 -12.98
CA ARG A 19 10.79 -1.38 -11.58
C ARG A 19 9.97 -0.41 -10.72
N LEU A 20 9.70 0.79 -11.21
CA LEU A 20 8.85 1.78 -10.53
C LEU A 20 7.41 1.29 -10.42
N GLY A 21 6.87 0.68 -11.47
CA GLY A 21 5.55 0.05 -11.48
C GLY A 21 5.45 -1.09 -10.46
N ALA A 22 6.45 -1.97 -10.40
CA ALA A 22 6.51 -3.04 -9.42
C ALA A 22 6.63 -2.51 -7.98
N PHE A 23 7.47 -1.50 -7.74
CA PHE A 23 7.62 -0.88 -6.43
C PHE A 23 6.32 -0.22 -5.95
N THR A 24 5.67 0.57 -6.82
CA THR A 24 4.40 1.23 -6.51
C THR A 24 3.25 0.23 -6.33
N ALA A 25 3.23 -0.86 -7.10
CA ALA A 25 2.30 -1.97 -6.91
C ALA A 25 2.50 -2.67 -5.55
N MET A 26 3.76 -2.94 -5.16
CA MET A 26 4.08 -3.52 -3.86
C MET A 26 3.64 -2.62 -2.71
N ALA A 27 3.86 -1.30 -2.83
CA ALA A 27 3.37 -0.32 -1.86
C ALA A 27 1.84 -0.32 -1.78
N ALA A 28 1.14 -0.34 -2.92
CA ALA A 28 -0.32 -0.42 -2.97
C ALA A 28 -0.85 -1.66 -2.26
N VAL A 29 -0.28 -2.84 -2.55
CA VAL A 29 -0.64 -4.12 -1.91
C VAL A 29 -0.41 -4.05 -0.40
N PHE A 30 0.73 -3.51 0.03
CA PHE A 30 1.06 -3.36 1.45
C PHE A 30 0.02 -2.51 2.19
N PHE A 31 -0.35 -1.35 1.65
CA PHE A 31 -1.34 -0.46 2.27
C PHE A 31 -2.74 -1.06 2.27
N ILE A 32 -3.17 -1.70 1.17
CA ILE A 32 -4.47 -2.39 1.12
C ILE A 32 -4.50 -3.53 2.14
N TRP A 33 -3.45 -4.33 2.23
CA TRP A 33 -3.34 -5.40 3.21
C TRP A 33 -3.40 -4.87 4.64
N LEU A 34 -2.67 -3.79 4.94
CA LEU A 34 -2.68 -3.15 6.26
C LEU A 34 -4.09 -2.63 6.62
N GLY A 35 -4.76 -2.00 5.66
CA GLY A 35 -6.12 -1.50 5.83
C GLY A 35 -7.16 -2.60 6.05
N ARG A 36 -7.08 -3.68 5.27
CA ARG A 36 -7.92 -4.89 5.46
C ARG A 36 -7.68 -5.53 6.83
N ARG A 37 -6.42 -5.60 7.28
CA ARG A 37 -6.07 -6.14 8.59
C ARG A 37 -6.69 -5.31 9.71
N GLN A 38 -6.60 -3.98 9.66
CA GLN A 38 -7.25 -3.10 10.63
C GLN A 38 -8.78 -3.17 10.62
N LEU A 39 -9.40 -3.32 9.44
CA LEU A 39 -10.85 -3.49 9.33
C LEU A 39 -11.34 -4.82 9.90
N SER A 40 -10.61 -5.90 9.64
CA SER A 40 -10.98 -7.25 10.09
C SER A 40 -10.92 -7.40 11.61
N THR A 41 -9.92 -6.81 12.26
CA THR A 41 -9.72 -6.93 13.72
C THR A 41 -10.34 -5.76 14.50
N GLY A 42 -10.60 -4.62 13.84
CA GLY A 42 -10.96 -3.37 14.53
C GLY A 42 -9.84 -2.86 15.46
N ARG A 43 -8.62 -3.35 15.29
CA ARG A 43 -7.44 -3.06 16.10
C ARG A 43 -6.30 -2.57 15.22
N HIS A 44 -5.31 -1.92 15.80
CA HIS A 44 -4.14 -1.47 15.06
C HIS A 44 -3.41 -2.69 14.46
N ALA A 45 -3.10 -2.65 13.16
CA ALA A 45 -2.45 -3.78 12.48
C ALA A 45 -1.03 -4.10 12.97
N LEU A 46 -0.43 -3.19 13.74
CA LEU A 46 0.91 -3.28 14.33
C LEU A 46 0.88 -3.45 15.85
N ALA A 47 -0.30 -3.35 16.48
CA ALA A 47 -0.42 -3.58 17.91
C ALA A 47 -0.38 -5.09 18.19
N HIS A 48 0.24 -5.46 19.31
CA HIS A 48 0.19 -6.83 19.80
C HIS A 48 -1.27 -7.21 20.09
N ASN A 49 -1.78 -8.16 19.30
CA ASN A 49 -3.13 -8.72 19.46
C ASN A 49 -3.15 -9.92 20.41
N GLU A 50 -1.99 -10.30 20.94
CA GLU A 50 -1.82 -11.42 21.84
C GLU A 50 -1.90 -10.96 23.29
N THR A 51 -2.46 -11.82 24.14
CA THR A 51 -2.44 -11.65 25.58
C THR A 51 -1.00 -11.69 26.07
N MET A 52 -0.47 -10.54 26.46
CA MET A 52 0.86 -10.48 27.08
C MET A 52 0.78 -11.01 28.50
N ARG A 53 1.64 -11.97 28.83
CA ARG A 53 1.83 -12.45 30.20
C ARG A 53 2.85 -11.53 30.87
N SER A 54 2.37 -10.58 31.66
CA SER A 54 3.20 -9.90 32.65
C SER A 54 3.39 -10.83 33.86
N ALA A 55 4.49 -10.68 34.61
CA ALA A 55 4.96 -11.62 35.63
C ALA A 55 3.86 -12.23 36.53
N ASP A 56 2.84 -11.43 36.89
CA ASP A 56 1.71 -11.87 37.72
C ASP A 56 0.32 -11.75 37.06
N ARG A 57 0.21 -11.37 35.77
CA ARG A 57 -1.10 -11.15 35.15
C ARG A 57 -1.12 -11.32 33.63
N LEU A 58 -2.17 -11.97 33.11
CA LEU A 58 -2.53 -11.90 31.70
C LEU A 58 -3.21 -10.56 31.42
N ILE A 59 -2.63 -9.76 30.54
CA ILE A 59 -3.22 -8.51 30.06
C ILE A 59 -4.01 -8.84 28.79
N PRO A 60 -5.35 -8.70 28.79
CA PRO A 60 -6.14 -8.89 27.59
C PRO A 60 -5.78 -7.82 26.54
N PRO A 61 -5.79 -8.17 25.24
CA PRO A 61 -5.51 -7.21 24.19
C PRO A 61 -6.56 -6.08 24.19
N PRO A 62 -6.17 -4.85 23.79
CA PRO A 62 -7.06 -3.70 23.82
C PRO A 62 -8.35 -3.94 23.03
N PRO A 63 -9.49 -3.39 23.49
CA PRO A 63 -10.77 -3.57 22.81
C PRO A 63 -10.72 -2.96 21.40
N PRO A 64 -11.43 -3.56 20.43
CA PRO A 64 -11.52 -2.99 19.08
C PRO A 64 -12.14 -1.59 19.13
N SER A 65 -11.58 -0.65 18.36
CA SER A 65 -12.02 0.75 18.34
C SER A 65 -12.53 1.15 16.96
N HIS A 66 -13.53 2.03 16.93
CA HIS A 66 -14.06 2.57 15.69
C HIS A 66 -12.99 3.40 14.93
N GLY A 67 -12.05 4.02 15.65
CA GLY A 67 -10.94 4.78 15.07
C GLY A 67 -10.00 3.92 14.21
N TYR A 68 -9.70 2.68 14.65
CA TYR A 68 -8.88 1.77 13.86
C TYR A 68 -9.58 1.28 12.59
N ARG A 69 -10.91 1.17 12.60
CA ARG A 69 -11.68 0.87 11.39
C ARG A 69 -11.61 2.02 10.37
N THR A 70 -11.69 3.27 10.84
CA THR A 70 -11.48 4.44 9.98
C THR A 70 -10.06 4.49 9.43
N GLY A 71 -9.05 4.25 10.26
CA GLY A 71 -7.65 4.13 9.82
C GLY A 71 -7.48 3.05 8.74
N GLY A 72 -8.13 1.90 8.93
CA GLY A 72 -8.14 0.83 7.93
C GLY A 72 -8.72 1.24 6.57
N ARG A 73 -9.80 2.03 6.56
CA ARG A 73 -10.35 2.61 5.31
C ARG A 73 -9.37 3.58 4.66
N VAL A 74 -8.72 4.44 5.44
CA VAL A 74 -7.72 5.39 4.95
C VAL A 74 -6.57 4.65 4.27
N TYR A 75 -6.05 3.58 4.87
CA TYR A 75 -5.00 2.77 4.26
C TYR A 75 -5.42 2.12 2.94
N ILE A 76 -6.67 1.66 2.82
CA ILE A 76 -7.19 1.15 1.54
C ILE A 76 -7.23 2.26 0.49
N VAL A 77 -7.73 3.45 0.85
CA VAL A 77 -7.79 4.60 -0.07
C VAL A 77 -6.39 4.99 -0.52
N VAL A 78 -5.42 5.08 0.39
CA VAL A 78 -4.02 5.35 0.06
C VAL A 78 -3.46 4.28 -0.89
N GLY A 79 -3.69 3.00 -0.60
CA GLY A 79 -3.25 1.92 -1.49
C GLY A 79 -3.87 2.00 -2.90
N CYS A 80 -5.14 2.39 -3.01
CA CYS A 80 -5.77 2.64 -4.32
C CYS A 80 -5.12 3.80 -5.07
N VAL A 81 -4.71 4.87 -4.38
CA VAL A 81 -3.98 5.99 -4.99
C VAL A 81 -2.63 5.54 -5.53
N PHE A 82 -1.90 4.67 -4.81
CA PHE A 82 -0.63 4.08 -5.27
C PHE A 82 -0.79 3.12 -6.46
N LEU A 83 -1.99 2.61 -6.70
CA LEU A 83 -2.29 1.74 -7.84
C LEU A 83 -2.29 2.52 -9.17
N LEU A 84 -2.65 3.80 -9.16
CA LEU A 84 -2.65 4.67 -10.34
C LEU A 84 -1.26 4.80 -11.01
N PRO A 85 -0.19 5.19 -10.29
CA PRO A 85 1.15 5.24 -10.89
C PRO A 85 1.68 3.84 -11.26
N ALA A 86 1.26 2.77 -10.58
CA ALA A 86 1.64 1.41 -10.95
C ALA A 86 1.08 1.02 -12.33
N VAL A 87 -0.22 1.28 -12.55
CA VAL A 87 -0.88 1.05 -13.85
C VAL A 87 -0.27 1.93 -14.93
N PHE A 88 -0.05 3.22 -14.63
CA PHE A 88 0.58 4.14 -15.58
C PHE A 88 1.97 3.64 -16.02
N ASN A 89 2.85 3.30 -15.07
CA ASN A 89 4.17 2.79 -15.38
C ASN A 89 4.14 1.46 -16.15
N LEU A 90 3.20 0.58 -15.83
CA LEU A 90 3.02 -0.67 -16.58
C LEU A 90 2.61 -0.39 -18.05
N VAL A 91 1.67 0.52 -18.26
CA VAL A 91 1.24 0.93 -19.61
C VAL A 91 2.39 1.60 -20.36
N SER A 92 3.13 2.52 -19.74
CA SER A 92 4.31 3.15 -20.34
C SER A 92 5.38 2.14 -20.72
N ALA A 93 5.64 1.14 -19.88
CA ALA A 93 6.58 0.06 -20.20
C ALA A 93 6.11 -0.79 -21.38
N ILE A 94 4.82 -1.15 -21.44
CA ILE A 94 4.26 -1.91 -22.57
C ILE A 94 4.36 -1.10 -23.86
N LEU A 95 3.98 0.18 -23.84
CA LEU A 95 4.12 1.07 -24.99
C LEU A 95 5.58 1.19 -25.43
N GLY A 96 6.53 1.39 -24.51
CA GLY A 96 7.95 1.45 -24.83
C GLY A 96 8.57 0.15 -25.34
N ILE A 97 7.94 -1.01 -25.08
CA ILE A 97 8.34 -2.31 -25.66
C ILE A 97 7.72 -2.50 -27.05
N VAL A 98 6.50 -2.01 -27.27
CA VAL A 98 5.73 -2.23 -28.50
C VAL A 98 6.04 -1.18 -29.58
N GLY A 99 6.41 0.05 -29.21
CA GLY A 99 6.77 1.15 -30.13
C GLY A 99 6.31 2.51 -29.65
#